data_AF-A0A2K6FER2-F1
#
_entry.id   AF-A0A2K6FER2-F1
#
_cell.length_a   1.000
_cell.length_b   1.000
_cell.length_c   1.000
_cell.angle_alpha   90.00
_cell.angle_beta   90.00
_cell.angle_gamma   90.00
#
_symmetry.space_group_name_H-M   'P 1'
#
loop_
_entity.id
_entity.type
_entity.pdbx_description
1 polymer ?
#
loop_
_entity_poly.entity_id
_entity_poly.type
_entity_poly.pdbx_seq_one_letter_code
_entity_poly.pdbx_strand_id
1 'polypeptide(L)'
;MKLTSCLERGLGDMNVLKVFLGSPRGLNLRNILWHGFASPGEIAPKYCAMMVLLTAGLGQLLQSYLQQTHLTLAHRSFVTLTNLEDLIVFPDVTHEMLSVLEEVMVKSTFILEIMLPYWETALTKFKAHRFADCAILLLTQLETGLRKVFATVNKCPKRLLIAESTALYTTFDEVLAKHLSDGEINQLPLFLGEPAMEFLWDFLNHQTGPRVRDRLSHGEINLREFPKEMTNQLLAFSLVLLLRFIDEDLLSVFKLEDNSETNACRSLIRKIMCELCHHVPESHGVFNDVDKLPTERWPQVLRELCSVPIPTLFCPRVVLEVAAVLRSISTQCQRVSAQVVAASQLRHRQWVARTLRSRQRQNYLRMLSSVRLLSPALYLILLLVALELVSVHAVCGKSACECRQYLRFLKSILQYTENLVAYTSCEKNKWNETINLTHTALLKIWTFSEKKQMLVHLAKKSTSKVVL
;
A
#
# COMPACT_ATOMS: atom_id res chain seq x y z
N MET A 1 22.87 21.10 19.61
CA MET A 1 22.97 21.15 21.09
C MET A 1 21.96 20.14 21.62
N LYS A 2 22.35 19.11 22.39
CA LYS A 2 21.40 18.06 22.82
C LYS A 2 20.33 18.68 23.73
N LEU A 3 19.06 18.52 23.39
CA LEU A 3 17.92 19.08 24.14
C LEU A 3 17.98 18.70 25.63
N THR A 4 18.49 17.50 25.93
CA THR A 4 18.82 16.98 27.27
C THR A 4 19.74 17.91 28.06
N SER A 5 20.80 18.44 27.43
CA SER A 5 21.79 19.31 28.09
C SER A 5 21.28 20.72 28.37
N CYS A 6 20.22 21.14 27.68
CA CYS A 6 19.51 22.39 27.95
C CYS A 6 18.53 22.22 29.11
N LEU A 7 17.83 21.07 29.15
CA LEU A 7 16.95 20.71 30.25
C LEU A 7 17.72 20.51 31.57
N GLU A 8 18.89 19.87 31.54
CA GLU A 8 19.71 19.63 32.73
C GLU A 8 20.26 20.93 33.35
N ARG A 9 20.65 21.92 32.53
CA ARG A 9 21.11 23.23 33.02
C ARG A 9 19.99 24.12 33.56
N GLY A 10 18.75 23.92 33.11
CA GLY A 10 17.60 24.68 33.60
C GLY A 10 17.07 24.24 34.97
N LEU A 11 17.32 22.99 35.40
CA LEU A 11 16.68 22.41 36.59
C LEU A 11 17.16 22.96 37.94
N GLY A 12 18.25 23.75 38.00
CA GLY A 12 18.80 24.29 39.25
C GLY A 12 17.94 25.35 39.94
N ASP A 13 17.21 26.16 39.16
CA ASP A 13 16.37 27.27 39.63
C ASP A 13 14.90 27.20 39.13
N MET A 14 14.51 26.09 38.48
CA MET A 14 13.21 25.98 37.81
C MET A 14 12.15 25.21 38.59
N ASN A 15 10.93 25.76 38.57
CA ASN A 15 9.72 25.03 38.97
C ASN A 15 9.53 23.81 38.04
N VAL A 16 9.76 22.61 38.59
CA VAL A 16 9.69 21.31 37.88
C VAL A 16 8.42 21.18 37.02
N LEU A 17 7.26 21.61 37.54
CA LEU A 17 6.01 21.54 36.81
C LEU A 17 6.01 22.40 35.54
N LYS A 18 6.68 23.57 35.55
CA LYS A 18 6.79 24.43 34.37
C LYS A 18 7.66 23.80 33.27
N VAL A 19 8.70 23.06 33.65
CA VAL A 19 9.61 22.38 32.70
C VAL A 19 8.91 21.22 31.99
N PHE A 20 8.10 20.45 32.71
CA PHE A 20 7.44 19.27 32.15
C PHE A 20 6.08 19.58 31.52
N LEU A 21 5.25 20.38 32.21
CA LEU A 21 3.83 20.60 31.92
C LEU A 21 3.46 22.09 31.87
N GLY A 22 4.42 22.96 31.51
CA GLY A 22 4.23 24.40 31.42
C GLY A 22 3.13 24.86 30.48
N SER A 23 2.94 26.18 30.40
CA SER A 23 1.88 26.76 29.58
C SER A 23 2.02 26.38 28.09
N PRO A 24 0.92 26.37 27.31
CA PRO A 24 0.98 26.08 25.87
C PRO A 24 1.94 26.99 25.10
N ARG A 25 2.17 28.22 25.59
CA ARG A 25 3.06 29.21 24.98
C ARG A 25 4.53 29.09 25.42
N GLY A 26 4.83 28.21 26.38
CA GLY A 26 6.18 28.07 26.95
C GLY A 26 6.98 26.91 26.35
N LEU A 27 8.30 26.97 26.52
CA LEU A 27 9.21 25.86 26.25
C LEU A 27 9.09 24.82 27.37
N ASN A 28 8.45 23.69 27.11
CA ASN A 28 8.29 22.58 28.06
C ASN A 28 8.28 21.22 27.35
N LEU A 29 8.57 20.15 28.08
CA LEU A 29 8.74 18.82 27.50
C LEU A 29 7.47 18.32 26.78
N ARG A 30 6.28 18.57 27.33
CA ARG A 30 5.00 18.25 26.66
C ARG A 30 4.93 18.89 25.26
N ASN A 31 5.22 20.18 25.16
CA ASN A 31 5.17 20.91 23.89
C ASN A 31 6.20 20.39 22.88
N ILE A 32 7.43 20.13 23.34
CA ILE A 32 8.51 19.60 22.48
C ILE A 32 8.10 18.26 21.86
N LEU A 33 7.48 17.38 22.66
CA LEU A 33 6.97 16.09 22.20
C LEU A 33 5.78 16.25 21.24
N TRP A 34 4.76 17.03 21.63
CA TRP A 34 3.54 17.21 20.83
C TRP A 34 3.80 17.85 19.46
N HIS A 35 4.75 18.77 19.37
CA HIS A 35 5.11 19.44 18.12
C HIS A 35 6.19 18.68 17.31
N GLY A 36 6.60 17.48 17.74
CA GLY A 36 7.52 16.64 16.97
C GLY A 36 8.97 17.17 16.92
N PHE A 37 9.41 17.94 17.90
CA PHE A 37 10.80 18.44 17.95
C PHE A 37 11.80 17.41 18.48
N ALA A 38 11.34 16.42 19.25
CA ALA A 38 12.20 15.40 19.84
C ALA A 38 12.30 14.16 18.94
N SER A 39 13.52 13.79 18.57
CA SER A 39 13.79 12.56 17.83
C SER A 39 13.74 11.30 18.72
N PRO A 40 13.53 10.11 18.14
CA PRO A 40 13.59 8.83 18.87
C PRO A 40 14.90 8.70 19.66
N GLY A 41 14.79 8.41 20.96
CA GLY A 41 15.94 8.26 21.85
C GLY A 41 16.59 9.56 22.33
N GLU A 42 16.14 10.73 21.88
CA GLU A 42 16.68 12.03 22.32
C GLU A 42 16.27 12.38 23.76
N ILE A 43 15.05 12.00 24.15
CA ILE A 43 14.54 12.18 25.50
C ILE A 43 14.84 10.93 26.31
N ALA A 44 15.62 11.08 27.38
CA ALA A 44 15.94 9.97 28.27
C ALA A 44 14.66 9.42 28.93
N PRO A 45 14.49 8.08 29.03
CA PRO A 45 13.27 7.46 29.57
C PRO A 45 12.86 7.97 30.96
N LYS A 46 13.83 8.37 31.80
CA LYS A 46 13.57 8.97 33.12
C LYS A 46 12.68 10.23 33.06
N TYR A 47 12.80 11.03 32.00
CA TYR A 47 11.98 12.24 31.83
C TYR A 47 10.55 11.89 31.39
N CYS A 48 10.37 10.87 30.56
CA CYS A 48 9.06 10.34 30.21
C CYS A 48 8.36 9.74 31.45
N ALA A 49 9.09 8.94 32.23
CA ALA A 49 8.59 8.40 33.49
C ALA A 49 8.18 9.50 34.47
N MET A 50 9.00 10.56 34.58
CA MET A 50 8.67 11.72 35.41
C MET A 50 7.39 12.42 34.94
N MET A 51 7.17 12.62 33.63
CA MET A 51 5.91 13.19 33.14
C MET A 51 4.69 12.36 33.53
N VAL A 52 4.79 11.03 33.41
CA VAL A 52 3.70 10.11 33.78
C VAL A 52 3.44 10.18 35.28
N LEU A 53 4.50 10.15 36.10
CA LEU A 53 4.40 10.26 37.56
C LEU A 53 3.83 11.60 38.01
N LEU A 54 4.27 12.71 37.42
CA LEU A 54 3.73 14.04 37.71
C LEU A 54 2.24 14.12 37.35
N THR A 55 1.86 13.64 36.17
CA THR A 55 0.46 13.65 35.74
C THR A 55 -0.42 12.82 36.67
N ALA A 56 -0.01 11.59 36.99
CA ALA A 56 -0.76 10.71 37.88
C ALA A 56 -0.82 11.24 39.33
N GLY A 57 0.31 11.72 39.85
CA GLY A 57 0.40 12.28 41.20
C GLY A 57 -0.42 13.55 41.37
N LEU A 58 -0.41 14.46 40.38
CA LEU A 58 -1.29 15.63 40.38
C LEU A 58 -2.77 15.23 40.38
N GLY A 59 -3.13 14.18 39.63
CA GLY A 59 -4.49 13.63 39.64
C GLY A 59 -4.92 13.12 41.02
N GLN A 60 -4.03 12.41 41.73
CA GLN A 60 -4.30 11.93 43.09
C GLN A 60 -4.45 13.09 44.09
N LEU A 61 -3.54 14.07 44.04
CA LEU A 61 -3.62 15.26 44.90
C LEU A 61 -4.90 16.06 44.65
N LEU A 62 -5.30 16.21 43.38
CA LEU A 62 -6.55 16.86 43.01
C LEU A 62 -7.75 16.10 43.59
N GLN A 63 -7.75 14.76 43.49
CA GLN A 63 -8.82 13.95 44.06
C GLN A 63 -8.92 14.12 45.58
N SER A 64 -7.80 14.08 46.31
CA SER A 64 -7.77 14.32 47.76
C SER A 64 -8.26 15.73 48.12
N TYR A 65 -7.85 16.74 47.35
CA TYR A 65 -8.29 18.12 47.56
C TYR A 65 -9.80 18.29 47.37
N LEU A 66 -10.37 17.71 46.32
CA LEU A 66 -11.81 17.75 46.05
C LEU A 66 -12.61 17.05 47.17
N GLN A 67 -12.09 15.93 47.69
CA GLN A 67 -12.69 15.22 48.82
C GLN A 67 -12.68 16.08 50.11
N GLN A 68 -11.56 16.74 50.41
CA GLN A 68 -11.42 17.58 51.61
C GLN A 68 -12.25 18.87 51.53
N THR A 69 -12.39 19.44 50.34
CA THR A 69 -13.09 20.72 50.14
C THR A 69 -14.57 20.55 49.78
N HIS A 70 -15.03 19.31 49.59
CA HIS A 70 -16.37 18.96 49.10
C HIS A 70 -16.74 19.66 47.78
N LEU A 71 -15.73 20.03 46.98
CA LEU A 71 -15.92 20.63 45.68
C LEU A 71 -16.12 19.54 44.62
N THR A 72 -17.05 19.78 43.70
CA THR A 72 -17.29 18.88 42.56
C THR A 72 -16.53 19.40 41.34
N LEU A 73 -15.64 18.57 40.79
CA LEU A 73 -14.99 18.87 39.51
C LEU A 73 -15.95 18.53 38.37
N ALA A 74 -16.46 19.56 37.70
CA ALA A 74 -17.26 19.37 36.50
C ALA A 74 -16.37 18.98 35.30
N HIS A 75 -16.44 17.71 34.89
CA HIS A 75 -15.77 17.24 33.69
C HIS A 75 -16.57 17.63 32.44
N ARG A 76 -15.87 18.10 31.40
CA ARG A 76 -16.48 18.29 30.08
C ARG A 76 -16.77 16.92 29.45
N SER A 77 -17.92 16.80 28.80
CA SER A 77 -18.24 15.62 28.00
C SER A 77 -17.29 15.48 26.82
N PHE A 78 -16.97 14.24 26.44
CA PHE A 78 -16.22 14.00 25.22
C PHE A 78 -16.99 14.50 24.01
N VAL A 79 -16.25 14.99 23.03
CA VAL A 79 -16.75 15.45 21.75
C VAL A 79 -16.73 14.29 20.76
N THR A 80 -17.89 14.00 20.18
CA THR A 80 -17.99 13.06 19.06
C THR A 80 -17.58 13.75 17.77
N LEU A 81 -16.73 13.11 16.97
CA LEU A 81 -16.42 13.56 15.61
C LEU A 81 -17.60 13.17 14.70
N THR A 82 -18.43 14.17 14.34
CA THR A 82 -19.60 14.01 13.46
C THR A 82 -19.25 14.34 12.01
N ASN A 83 -20.14 13.98 11.07
CA ASN A 83 -20.02 14.25 9.62
C ASN A 83 -18.79 13.61 8.97
N LEU A 84 -18.39 12.42 9.44
CA LEU A 84 -17.24 11.69 8.91
C LEU A 84 -17.39 11.36 7.42
N GLU A 85 -18.63 11.12 6.96
CA GLU A 85 -18.96 10.84 5.55
C GLU A 85 -18.64 12.02 4.62
N ASP A 86 -18.92 13.24 5.07
CA ASP A 86 -18.63 14.48 4.32
C ASP A 86 -17.12 14.80 4.28
N LEU A 87 -16.34 14.16 5.15
CA LEU A 87 -14.88 14.31 5.29
C LEU A 87 -14.08 13.23 4.56
N ILE A 88 -14.73 12.27 3.90
CA ILE A 88 -14.05 11.22 3.12
C ILE A 88 -13.55 11.82 1.80
N VAL A 89 -12.32 12.34 1.82
CA VAL A 89 -11.62 12.83 0.63
C VAL A 89 -10.86 11.70 -0.06
N PHE A 90 -10.31 10.78 0.73
CA PHE A 90 -9.50 9.65 0.27
C PHE A 90 -10.24 8.32 0.41
N PRO A 91 -9.96 7.33 -0.47
CA PRO A 91 -10.46 5.98 -0.29
C PRO A 91 -9.88 5.33 0.98
N ASP A 92 -10.55 4.28 1.44
CA ASP A 92 -10.12 3.52 2.60
C ASP A 92 -8.71 2.93 2.39
N VAL A 93 -7.85 3.03 3.41
CA VAL A 93 -6.47 2.55 3.33
C VAL A 93 -6.45 1.03 3.28
N THR A 94 -6.08 0.48 2.13
CA THR A 94 -5.99 -0.98 1.91
C THR A 94 -4.66 -1.55 2.38
N HIS A 95 -4.55 -2.88 2.45
CA HIS A 95 -3.29 -3.55 2.79
C HIS A 95 -2.19 -3.26 1.75
N GLU A 96 -2.55 -3.13 0.48
CA GLU A 96 -1.62 -2.72 -0.57
C GLU A 96 -1.10 -1.30 -0.33
N MET A 97 -1.98 -0.36 0.02
CA MET A 97 -1.59 1.02 0.34
C MET A 97 -0.65 1.08 1.55
N LEU A 98 -0.88 0.26 2.58
CA LEU A 98 0.04 0.15 3.72
C LEU A 98 1.41 -0.37 3.30
N SER A 99 1.46 -1.37 2.41
CA SER A 99 2.71 -1.94 1.91
C SER A 99 3.50 -0.91 1.08
N VAL A 100 2.80 -0.15 0.23
CA VAL A 100 3.38 0.97 -0.52
C VAL A 100 3.89 2.05 0.44
N LEU A 101 3.11 2.40 1.46
CA LEU A 101 3.48 3.41 2.44
C LEU A 101 4.76 3.04 3.20
N GLU A 102 4.93 1.78 3.60
CA GLU A 102 6.17 1.27 4.22
C GLU A 102 7.39 1.44 3.31
N GLU A 103 7.26 1.15 2.02
CA GLU A 103 8.34 1.32 1.05
C GLU A 103 8.67 2.81 0.79
N VAL A 104 7.62 3.62 0.68
CA VAL A 104 7.70 5.05 0.38
C VAL A 104 8.31 5.84 1.55
N MET A 105 8.02 5.45 2.78
CA MET A 105 8.53 6.12 3.98
C MET A 105 10.07 6.16 4.03
N VAL A 106 10.74 5.08 3.62
CA VAL A 106 12.21 5.00 3.62
C VAL A 106 12.82 5.84 2.49
N LYS A 107 12.07 6.07 1.42
CA LYS A 107 12.56 6.72 0.18
C LYS A 107 12.22 8.20 0.09
N SER A 108 11.16 8.63 0.76
CA SER A 108 10.65 9.99 0.66
C SER A 108 11.55 10.98 1.40
N THR A 109 11.95 12.04 0.71
CA THR A 109 12.71 13.15 1.32
C THR A 109 11.87 14.00 2.27
N PHE A 110 10.56 13.77 2.36
CA PHE A 110 9.71 14.43 3.35
C PHE A 110 10.04 14.01 4.78
N ILE A 111 10.36 12.73 4.98
CA ILE A 111 10.72 12.18 6.30
C ILE A 111 12.19 12.48 6.58
N LEU A 112 12.46 12.96 7.80
CA LEU A 112 13.83 13.00 8.31
C LEU A 112 14.21 11.57 8.73
N GLU A 113 15.35 11.07 8.27
CA GLU A 113 15.80 9.68 8.56
C GLU A 113 15.75 9.35 10.05
N ILE A 114 16.16 10.29 10.90
CA ILE A 114 16.13 10.13 12.37
C ILE A 114 14.70 9.96 12.93
N MET A 115 13.68 10.47 12.24
CA MET A 115 12.27 10.41 12.66
C MET A 115 11.54 9.17 12.14
N LEU A 116 12.15 8.40 11.23
CA LEU A 116 11.54 7.20 10.63
C LEU A 116 10.94 6.21 11.65
N PRO A 117 11.55 5.95 12.82
CA PRO A 117 10.98 5.03 13.82
C PRO A 117 9.59 5.44 14.34
N TYR A 118 9.26 6.74 14.37
CA TYR A 118 7.92 7.18 14.78
C TYR A 118 6.88 6.89 13.70
N TRP A 119 7.24 6.98 12.43
CA TRP A 119 6.37 6.60 11.32
C TRP A 119 6.09 5.09 11.31
N GLU A 120 7.12 4.27 11.52
CA GLU A 120 6.98 2.80 11.63
C GLU A 120 6.07 2.43 12.82
N THR A 121 6.24 3.12 13.94
CA THR A 121 5.39 2.95 15.11
C THR A 121 3.94 3.34 14.79
N ALA A 122 3.71 4.44 14.08
CA ALA A 122 2.38 4.88 13.68
C ALA A 122 1.66 3.82 12.83
N LEU A 123 2.34 3.24 11.84
CA LEU A 123 1.79 2.14 11.04
C LEU A 123 1.50 0.89 11.87
N THR A 124 2.40 0.55 12.80
CA THR A 124 2.19 -0.57 13.72
C THR A 124 0.95 -0.35 14.59
N LYS A 125 0.71 0.88 15.06
CA LYS A 125 -0.52 1.21 15.82
C LYS A 125 -1.77 1.11 14.97
N PHE A 126 -1.72 1.56 13.72
CA PHE A 126 -2.84 1.40 12.79
C PHE A 126 -3.20 -0.09 12.57
N LYS A 127 -2.19 -0.92 12.27
CA LYS A 127 -2.36 -2.38 12.08
C LYS A 127 -2.90 -3.07 13.34
N ALA A 128 -2.59 -2.55 14.52
CA ALA A 128 -3.08 -3.04 15.80
C ALA A 128 -4.45 -2.46 16.22
N HIS A 129 -5.18 -1.79 15.31
CA HIS A 129 -6.46 -1.11 15.58
C HIS A 129 -6.38 -0.02 16.67
N ARG A 130 -5.19 0.51 16.92
CA ARG A 130 -4.93 1.61 17.84
C ARG A 130 -4.94 2.94 17.09
N PHE A 131 -6.12 3.33 16.63
CA PHE A 131 -6.31 4.46 15.71
C PHE A 131 -5.90 5.81 16.31
N ALA A 132 -6.30 6.11 17.55
CA ALA A 132 -5.89 7.35 18.23
C ALA A 132 -4.37 7.48 18.34
N ASP A 133 -3.68 6.39 18.73
CA ASP A 133 -2.22 6.40 18.87
C ASP A 133 -1.52 6.62 17.52
N CYS A 134 -2.05 6.03 16.45
CA CYS A 134 -1.59 6.27 15.09
C CYS A 134 -1.78 7.74 14.69
N ALA A 135 -2.97 8.30 14.91
CA ALA A 135 -3.27 9.70 14.57
C ALA A 135 -2.39 10.69 15.34
N ILE A 136 -2.17 10.47 16.65
CA ILE A 136 -1.28 11.30 17.48
C ILE A 136 0.13 11.29 16.90
N LEU A 137 0.68 10.12 16.60
CA LEU A 137 2.00 10.01 16.01
C LEU A 137 2.05 10.70 14.63
N LEU A 138 1.11 10.41 13.74
CA LEU A 138 1.08 11.00 12.39
C LEU A 138 0.96 12.52 12.41
N LEU A 139 0.14 13.11 13.28
CA LEU A 139 0.01 14.56 13.39
C LEU A 139 1.35 15.20 13.78
N THR A 140 2.07 14.62 14.74
CA THR A 140 3.40 15.12 15.14
C THR A 140 4.43 15.01 14.00
N GLN A 141 4.33 13.94 13.21
CA GLN A 141 5.24 13.68 12.11
C GLN A 141 4.95 14.52 10.87
N LEU A 142 3.67 14.73 10.55
CA LEU A 142 3.22 15.65 9.51
C LEU A 142 3.66 17.08 9.83
N GLU A 143 3.57 17.50 11.09
CA GLU A 143 4.05 18.82 11.52
C GLU A 143 5.55 18.98 11.29
N THR A 144 6.32 17.93 11.61
CA THR A 144 7.77 17.90 11.41
C THR A 144 8.14 17.95 9.93
N GLY A 145 7.49 17.13 9.09
CA GLY A 145 7.73 17.09 7.65
C GLY A 145 7.32 18.40 6.96
N LEU A 146 6.15 18.95 7.30
CA LEU A 146 5.69 20.22 6.75
C LEU A 146 6.56 21.39 7.22
N ARG A 147 7.06 21.38 8.46
CA ARG A 147 8.06 22.36 8.93
C ARG A 147 9.34 22.32 8.08
N LYS A 148 9.79 21.13 7.68
CA LYS A 148 10.93 20.97 6.76
C LYS A 148 10.66 21.59 5.40
N VAL A 149 9.50 21.30 4.82
CA VAL A 149 9.11 21.87 3.51
C VAL A 149 9.00 23.39 3.63
N PHE A 150 8.32 23.90 4.66
CA PHE A 150 8.17 25.32 4.96
C PHE A 150 9.52 26.03 5.04
N ALA A 151 10.46 25.51 5.83
CA ALA A 151 11.79 26.11 5.98
C ALA A 151 12.58 26.13 4.67
N THR A 152 12.35 25.14 3.80
CA THR A 152 13.01 25.03 2.50
C THR A 152 12.44 26.03 1.49
N VAL A 153 11.11 26.06 1.32
CA VAL A 153 10.44 26.91 0.31
C VAL A 153 10.50 28.39 0.66
N ASN A 154 10.45 28.73 1.95
CA ASN A 154 10.58 30.10 2.43
C ASN A 154 12.05 30.51 2.69
N LYS A 155 13.04 29.66 2.35
CA LYS A 155 14.48 29.92 2.52
C LYS A 155 14.87 30.35 3.94
N CYS A 156 14.22 29.76 4.95
CA CYS A 156 14.42 30.08 6.37
C CYS A 156 14.90 28.83 7.16
N PRO A 157 16.08 28.26 6.84
CA PRO A 157 16.55 26.98 7.40
C PRO A 157 16.72 27.01 8.93
N LYS A 158 16.92 28.20 9.51
CA LYS A 158 16.99 28.38 10.96
C LYS A 158 15.69 27.93 11.64
N ARG A 159 14.51 28.14 11.02
CA ARG A 159 13.19 27.76 11.58
C ARG A 159 12.90 26.25 11.59
N LEU A 160 13.80 25.43 11.03
CA LEU A 160 13.69 23.97 11.08
C LEU A 160 13.89 23.39 12.49
N LEU A 161 14.78 24.01 13.27
CA LEU A 161 15.29 23.47 14.55
C LEU A 161 15.09 24.43 15.74
N ILE A 162 14.36 25.53 15.59
CA ILE A 162 14.21 26.51 16.66
C ILE A 162 13.19 26.01 17.69
N ALA A 163 13.73 25.42 18.74
CA ALA A 163 13.21 25.47 20.09
C ALA A 163 14.07 26.46 20.90
N GLU A 164 14.16 27.72 20.47
CA GLU A 164 14.86 28.76 21.22
C GLU A 164 13.93 29.36 22.27
N SER A 165 14.45 29.66 23.46
CA SER A 165 13.66 30.29 24.54
C SER A 165 13.17 31.71 24.20
N THR A 166 13.67 32.31 23.13
CA THR A 166 13.41 33.69 22.69
C THR A 166 12.55 33.80 21.42
N ALA A 167 12.17 32.67 20.81
CA ALA A 167 11.34 32.64 19.60
C ALA A 167 10.23 31.59 19.74
N LEU A 168 9.05 31.88 19.20
CA LEU A 168 7.94 30.93 19.19
C LEU A 168 8.29 29.71 18.32
N TYR A 169 7.81 28.53 18.71
CA TYR A 169 7.96 27.32 17.91
C TYR A 169 7.28 27.49 16.55
N THR A 170 7.93 27.01 15.49
CA THR A 170 7.28 26.87 14.18
C THR A 170 6.35 25.67 14.19
N THR A 171 5.12 25.90 14.66
CA THR A 171 4.02 24.94 14.72
C THR A 171 3.18 24.96 13.44
N PHE A 172 2.18 24.08 13.33
CA PHE A 172 1.20 24.16 12.22
C PHE A 172 0.58 25.55 12.04
N ASP A 173 0.37 26.31 13.12
CA ASP A 173 -0.24 27.64 13.04
C ASP A 173 0.64 28.61 12.24
N GLU A 174 1.96 28.55 12.44
CA GLU A 174 2.92 29.34 11.67
C GLU A 174 3.14 28.76 10.27
N VAL A 175 3.25 27.43 10.17
CA VAL A 175 3.48 26.71 8.90
C VAL A 175 2.35 26.96 7.89
N LEU A 176 1.10 27.04 8.37
CA LEU A 176 -0.11 27.20 7.55
C LEU A 176 -0.61 28.66 7.48
N ALA A 177 0.12 29.62 8.06
CA ALA A 177 -0.24 31.03 8.01
C ALA A 177 -0.11 31.61 6.60
N LYS A 178 -0.92 32.62 6.27
CA LYS A 178 -0.89 33.29 4.96
C LYS A 178 0.40 34.11 4.75
N HIS A 179 0.89 34.75 5.80
CA HIS A 179 2.09 35.57 5.77
C HIS A 179 3.07 35.11 6.84
N LEU A 180 4.36 35.29 6.55
CA LEU A 180 5.44 35.12 7.50
C LEU A 180 5.43 36.26 8.52
N SER A 181 6.20 36.10 9.61
CA SER A 181 6.30 37.08 10.70
C SER A 181 6.86 38.45 10.27
N ASP A 182 7.58 38.50 9.14
CA ASP A 182 8.14 39.70 8.52
C ASP A 182 7.20 40.33 7.47
N GLY A 183 6.00 39.77 7.27
CA GLY A 183 5.00 40.25 6.32
C GLY A 183 5.10 39.66 4.92
N GLU A 184 6.16 38.89 4.63
CA GLU A 184 6.33 38.20 3.35
C GLU A 184 5.27 37.11 3.15
N ILE A 185 4.96 36.80 1.89
CA ILE A 185 3.97 35.76 1.57
C ILE A 185 4.58 34.37 1.85
N ASN A 186 3.85 33.55 2.62
CA ASN A 186 4.24 32.17 2.84
C ASN A 186 4.15 31.39 1.51
N GLN A 187 5.27 30.80 1.09
CA GLN A 187 5.36 30.04 -0.16
C GLN A 187 4.85 28.60 -0.04
N LEU A 188 4.63 28.10 1.18
CA LEU A 188 4.18 26.73 1.39
C LEU A 188 2.80 26.43 0.76
N PRO A 189 1.75 27.28 0.92
CA PRO A 189 0.47 27.05 0.27
C PRO A 189 0.57 26.97 -1.25
N LEU A 190 1.37 27.85 -1.87
CA LEU A 190 1.60 27.84 -3.32
C LEU A 190 2.36 26.57 -3.74
N PHE A 191 3.33 26.14 -2.95
CA PHE A 191 4.09 24.92 -3.21
C PHE A 191 3.22 23.67 -3.11
N LEU A 192 2.42 23.52 -2.04
CA LEU A 192 1.57 22.35 -1.84
C LEU A 192 0.38 22.31 -2.81
N GLY A 193 -0.12 23.47 -3.23
CA GLY A 193 -1.28 23.59 -4.09
C GLY A 193 -2.59 23.48 -3.32
N GLU A 194 -3.67 23.94 -3.97
CA GLU A 194 -5.00 24.09 -3.38
C GLU A 194 -5.56 22.80 -2.74
N PRO A 195 -5.55 21.61 -3.39
CA PRO A 195 -6.17 20.43 -2.80
C PRO A 195 -5.52 19.94 -1.49
N ALA A 196 -4.19 20.08 -1.39
CA ALA A 196 -3.48 19.69 -0.17
C ALA A 196 -3.70 20.71 0.95
N MET A 197 -3.85 21.99 0.60
CA MET A 197 -4.12 23.06 1.57
C MET A 197 -5.55 23.02 2.09
N GLU A 198 -6.54 22.75 1.23
CA GLU A 198 -7.94 22.55 1.63
C GLU A 198 -8.05 21.45 2.67
N PHE A 199 -7.46 20.27 2.40
CA PHE A 199 -7.45 19.18 3.38
C PHE A 199 -6.81 19.59 4.71
N LEU A 200 -5.63 20.24 4.68
CA LEU A 200 -4.96 20.67 5.90
C LEU A 200 -5.77 21.69 6.70
N TRP A 201 -6.39 22.66 6.03
CA TRP A 201 -7.21 23.67 6.69
C TRP A 201 -8.50 23.09 7.24
N ASP A 202 -9.21 22.24 6.50
CA ASP A 202 -10.44 21.61 6.97
C ASP A 202 -10.17 20.69 8.15
N PHE A 203 -9.15 19.83 8.03
CA PHE A 203 -8.86 18.80 9.01
C PHE A 203 -8.26 19.35 10.32
N LEU A 204 -7.49 20.44 10.24
CA LEU A 204 -6.75 20.98 11.38
C LEU A 204 -7.33 22.30 11.93
N ASN A 205 -7.82 23.20 11.08
CA ASN A 205 -8.05 24.60 11.45
C ASN A 205 -9.50 25.08 11.35
N HIS A 206 -10.31 24.54 10.43
CA HIS A 206 -11.63 25.08 10.13
C HIS A 206 -12.55 25.01 11.35
N GLN A 207 -13.27 26.10 11.64
CA GLN A 207 -14.04 26.24 12.88
C GLN A 207 -15.15 25.18 13.02
N THR A 208 -15.79 24.82 11.90
CA THR A 208 -16.79 23.74 11.84
C THR A 208 -16.17 22.40 11.45
N GLY A 209 -14.86 22.35 11.20
CA GLY A 209 -14.11 21.14 10.87
C GLY A 209 -13.81 20.28 12.11
N PRO A 210 -13.22 19.09 11.91
CA PRO A 210 -12.92 18.17 12.99
C PRO A 210 -11.86 18.69 13.97
N ARG A 211 -10.97 19.59 13.54
CA ARG A 211 -9.88 20.18 14.36
C ARG A 211 -9.17 19.12 15.22
N VAL A 212 -8.82 18.00 14.57
CA VAL A 212 -8.44 16.75 15.26
C VAL A 212 -7.28 16.95 16.21
N ARG A 213 -6.29 17.72 15.78
CA ARG A 213 -5.11 18.06 16.58
C ARG A 213 -5.49 18.80 17.86
N ASP A 214 -6.33 19.83 17.75
CA ASP A 214 -6.74 20.62 18.91
C ASP A 214 -7.53 19.76 19.89
N ARG A 215 -8.53 19.03 19.41
CA ARG A 215 -9.37 18.18 20.26
C ARG A 215 -8.58 17.06 20.95
N LEU A 216 -7.61 16.44 20.26
CA LEU A 216 -6.69 15.47 20.86
C LEU A 216 -5.81 16.11 21.93
N SER A 217 -5.21 17.27 21.66
CA SER A 217 -4.33 17.95 22.63
C SER A 217 -5.05 18.43 23.89
N HIS A 218 -6.34 18.78 23.77
CA HIS A 218 -7.17 19.19 24.91
C HIS A 218 -7.80 18.00 25.67
N GLY A 219 -7.62 16.76 25.18
CA GLY A 219 -8.23 15.58 25.77
C GLY A 219 -9.75 15.53 25.61
N GLU A 220 -10.29 16.20 24.58
CA GLU A 220 -11.74 16.28 24.33
C GLU A 220 -12.29 15.04 23.63
N ILE A 221 -11.43 14.13 23.16
CA ILE A 221 -11.82 12.91 22.45
C ILE A 221 -11.47 11.68 23.27
N ASN A 222 -12.40 10.72 23.33
CA ASN A 222 -12.14 9.41 23.87
C ASN A 222 -11.19 8.62 22.95
N LEU A 223 -9.95 8.38 23.41
CA LEU A 223 -8.94 7.67 22.63
C LEU A 223 -9.32 6.22 22.28
N ARG A 224 -10.21 5.59 23.06
CA ARG A 224 -10.67 4.21 22.82
C ARG A 224 -11.72 4.13 21.71
N GLU A 225 -12.45 5.21 21.50
CA GLU A 225 -13.54 5.31 20.51
C GLU A 225 -13.15 6.22 19.34
N PHE A 226 -11.85 6.44 19.15
CA PHE A 226 -11.37 7.29 18.07
C PHE A 226 -11.69 6.65 16.70
N PRO A 227 -12.36 7.36 15.79
CA PRO A 227 -12.81 6.78 14.52
C PRO A 227 -11.64 6.31 13.64
N LYS A 228 -11.80 5.13 13.03
CA LYS A 228 -10.85 4.59 12.05
C LYS A 228 -10.71 5.53 10.86
N GLU A 229 -11.84 6.07 10.41
CA GLU A 229 -12.01 6.91 9.23
C GLU A 229 -11.09 8.13 9.32
N MET A 230 -10.99 8.76 10.49
CA MET A 230 -10.11 9.91 10.71
C MET A 230 -8.64 9.54 10.57
N THR A 231 -8.26 8.36 11.05
CA THR A 231 -6.88 7.86 10.91
C THR A 231 -6.59 7.45 9.47
N ASN A 232 -7.57 6.88 8.77
CA ASN A 232 -7.49 6.56 7.34
C ASN A 232 -7.20 7.80 6.51
N GLN A 233 -7.96 8.89 6.69
CA GLN A 233 -7.75 10.13 5.96
C GLN A 233 -6.34 10.71 6.21
N LEU A 234 -5.86 10.70 7.47
CA LEU A 234 -4.50 11.13 7.79
C LEU A 234 -3.42 10.26 7.13
N LEU A 235 -3.58 8.94 7.12
CA LEU A 235 -2.64 8.03 6.48
C LEU A 235 -2.63 8.20 4.96
N ALA A 236 -3.80 8.29 4.34
CA ALA A 236 -3.91 8.49 2.90
C ALA A 236 -3.30 9.83 2.48
N PHE A 237 -3.60 10.92 3.21
CA PHE A 237 -2.97 12.21 2.98
C PHE A 237 -1.45 12.16 3.16
N SER A 238 -0.97 11.45 4.20
CA SER A 238 0.46 11.24 4.42
C SER A 238 1.10 10.54 3.22
N LEU A 239 0.48 9.48 2.69
CA LEU A 239 0.98 8.78 1.50
C LEU A 239 1.09 9.72 0.29
N VAL A 240 0.08 10.56 0.04
CA VAL A 240 0.09 11.56 -1.05
C VAL A 240 1.27 12.52 -0.91
N LEU A 241 1.49 13.05 0.30
CA LEU A 241 2.64 13.91 0.57
C LEU A 241 3.94 13.14 0.35
N LEU A 242 4.10 11.96 0.93
CA LEU A 242 5.35 11.22 0.82
C LEU A 242 5.72 10.90 -0.63
N LEU A 243 4.75 10.46 -1.44
CA LEU A 243 4.92 10.20 -2.87
C LEU A 243 5.42 11.45 -3.61
N ARG A 244 4.92 12.63 -3.28
CA ARG A 244 5.37 13.90 -3.89
C ARG A 244 6.85 14.21 -3.65
N PHE A 245 7.44 13.65 -2.61
CA PHE A 245 8.83 13.87 -2.22
C PHE A 245 9.74 12.65 -2.50
N ILE A 246 9.32 11.76 -3.41
CA ILE A 246 10.14 10.68 -3.99
C ILE A 246 10.70 11.13 -5.35
N ASP A 247 11.84 10.56 -5.75
CA ASP A 247 12.41 10.70 -7.10
C ASP A 247 11.37 10.39 -8.20
N GLU A 248 11.29 11.23 -9.23
CA GLU A 248 10.35 11.09 -10.37
C GLU A 248 10.44 9.73 -11.06
N ASP A 249 11.64 9.14 -11.18
CA ASP A 249 11.84 7.83 -11.79
C ASP A 249 11.16 6.73 -10.94
N LEU A 250 11.15 6.86 -9.61
CA LEU A 250 10.49 5.94 -8.68
C LEU A 250 8.98 6.21 -8.57
N LEU A 251 8.54 7.46 -8.62
CA LEU A 251 7.13 7.84 -8.66
C LEU A 251 6.42 7.22 -9.87
N SER A 252 7.11 7.14 -11.01
CA SER A 252 6.58 6.51 -12.22
C SER A 252 6.27 5.02 -12.04
N VAL A 253 7.01 4.31 -11.17
CA VAL A 253 6.75 2.89 -10.84
C VAL A 253 5.42 2.75 -10.11
N PHE A 254 5.13 3.64 -9.16
CA PHE A 254 3.88 3.63 -8.40
C PHE A 254 2.68 4.08 -9.24
N LYS A 255 2.86 5.08 -10.13
CA LYS A 255 1.81 5.52 -11.06
C LYS A 255 1.44 4.47 -12.12
N LEU A 256 2.39 3.62 -12.52
CA LEU A 256 2.16 2.56 -13.50
C LEU A 256 1.32 1.39 -12.96
N GLU A 257 1.04 1.33 -11.66
CA GLU A 257 0.16 0.31 -11.06
C GLU A 257 -1.34 0.65 -11.19
N ASP A 258 -1.69 1.91 -11.46
CA ASP A 258 -3.07 2.38 -11.50
C ASP A 258 -3.60 2.56 -12.93
N ASN A 259 -3.30 1.61 -13.81
CA ASN A 259 -3.89 1.58 -15.15
C ASN A 259 -5.21 0.77 -15.10
N SER A 260 -6.33 1.40 -15.45
CA SER A 260 -7.68 0.79 -15.40
C SER A 260 -7.73 -0.58 -16.11
N GLU A 261 -6.99 -0.72 -17.21
CA GLU A 261 -6.90 -1.97 -17.98
C GLU A 261 -6.10 -3.06 -17.25
N THR A 262 -5.08 -2.69 -16.47
CA THR A 262 -4.33 -3.64 -15.62
C THR A 262 -5.20 -4.13 -14.47
N ASN A 263 -5.99 -3.25 -13.86
CA ASN A 263 -6.97 -3.63 -12.83
C ASN A 263 -8.07 -4.54 -13.38
N ALA A 264 -8.57 -4.26 -14.59
CA ALA A 264 -9.50 -5.14 -15.29
C ALA A 264 -8.91 -6.54 -15.53
N CYS A 265 -7.65 -6.62 -15.97
CA CYS A 265 -6.96 -7.90 -16.13
C CYS A 265 -6.79 -8.65 -14.81
N ARG A 266 -6.36 -7.98 -13.73
CA ARG A 266 -6.24 -8.60 -12.40
C ARG A 266 -7.57 -9.16 -11.92
N SER A 267 -8.66 -8.42 -12.12
CA SER A 267 -10.03 -8.87 -11.79
C SER A 267 -10.45 -10.10 -12.60
N LEU A 268 -10.18 -10.12 -13.90
CA LEU A 268 -10.47 -11.27 -14.76
C LEU A 268 -9.65 -12.50 -14.39
N ILE A 269 -8.34 -12.33 -14.13
CA ILE A 269 -7.47 -13.41 -13.64
C ILE A 269 -8.10 -14.00 -12.39
N ARG A 270 -8.43 -13.18 -11.38
CA ARG A 270 -9.06 -13.64 -10.15
C ARG A 270 -10.34 -14.46 -10.41
N LYS A 271 -11.25 -13.95 -11.25
CA LYS A 271 -12.51 -14.65 -11.59
C LYS A 271 -12.26 -16.01 -12.24
N ILE A 272 -11.39 -16.07 -13.25
CA ILE A 272 -11.06 -17.33 -13.95
C ILE A 272 -10.40 -18.30 -12.98
N MET A 273 -9.48 -17.81 -12.15
CA MET A 273 -8.78 -18.63 -11.16
C MET A 273 -9.77 -19.24 -10.15
N CYS A 274 -10.70 -18.44 -9.60
CA CYS A 274 -11.75 -18.96 -8.72
C CYS A 274 -12.52 -20.11 -9.40
N GLU A 275 -12.92 -19.94 -10.66
CA GLU A 275 -13.65 -20.97 -11.41
C GLU A 275 -12.81 -22.25 -11.57
N LEU A 276 -11.58 -22.12 -12.06
CA LEU A 276 -10.71 -23.27 -12.34
C LEU A 276 -10.22 -24.00 -11.09
N CYS A 277 -10.04 -23.29 -9.96
CA CYS A 277 -9.57 -23.91 -8.71
C CYS A 277 -10.53 -24.97 -8.18
N HIS A 278 -11.84 -24.86 -8.46
CA HIS A 278 -12.81 -25.90 -8.10
C HIS A 278 -12.51 -27.25 -8.76
N HIS A 279 -11.72 -27.27 -9.84
CA HIS A 279 -11.39 -28.47 -10.61
C HIS A 279 -10.04 -29.10 -10.27
N VAL A 280 -9.30 -28.54 -9.32
CA VAL A 280 -8.08 -29.16 -8.79
C VAL A 280 -8.47 -30.32 -7.85
N PRO A 281 -7.90 -31.53 -7.99
CA PRO A 281 -8.18 -32.66 -7.11
C PRO A 281 -7.83 -32.37 -5.64
N GLU A 282 -8.76 -32.67 -4.73
CA GLU A 282 -8.64 -32.69 -3.25
C GLU A 282 -7.59 -31.78 -2.58
N SER A 283 -7.81 -30.47 -2.68
CA SER A 283 -7.33 -29.50 -1.69
C SER A 283 -8.53 -28.73 -1.11
N HIS A 284 -9.49 -29.46 -0.53
CA HIS A 284 -10.77 -28.94 -0.02
C HIS A 284 -10.68 -27.91 1.14
N GLY A 285 -9.50 -27.35 1.42
CA GLY A 285 -9.33 -26.25 2.38
C GLY A 285 -8.32 -25.16 1.99
N VAL A 286 -7.69 -25.21 0.81
CA VAL A 286 -6.51 -24.37 0.49
C VAL A 286 -6.89 -23.07 -0.26
N PHE A 287 -8.08 -22.99 -0.86
CA PHE A 287 -8.49 -21.89 -1.73
C PHE A 287 -9.57 -20.94 -1.15
N ASN A 288 -9.84 -21.00 0.15
CA ASN A 288 -10.87 -20.16 0.79
C ASN A 288 -10.53 -18.65 0.79
N ASP A 289 -9.31 -18.27 0.41
CA ASP A 289 -8.87 -16.87 0.34
C ASP A 289 -8.04 -16.67 -0.95
N VAL A 290 -8.71 -16.58 -2.10
CA VAL A 290 -8.07 -16.35 -3.41
C VAL A 290 -7.32 -15.01 -3.45
N ASP A 291 -7.66 -14.08 -2.55
CA ASP A 291 -6.97 -12.81 -2.38
C ASP A 291 -5.55 -12.96 -1.77
N LYS A 292 -5.18 -14.16 -1.29
CA LYS A 292 -3.89 -14.43 -0.63
C LYS A 292 -3.09 -15.60 -1.19
N LEU A 293 -3.35 -16.12 -2.39
CA LEU A 293 -2.52 -17.25 -2.85
C LEU A 293 -1.10 -16.76 -3.16
N PRO A 294 -0.08 -17.11 -2.35
CA PRO A 294 1.27 -16.62 -2.57
C PRO A 294 1.79 -17.22 -3.88
N THR A 295 2.60 -16.46 -4.63
CA THR A 295 3.29 -16.96 -5.83
C THR A 295 4.01 -18.30 -5.59
N GLU A 296 4.36 -18.59 -4.33
CA GLU A 296 5.03 -19.80 -3.84
C GLU A 296 4.17 -21.07 -3.84
N ARG A 297 2.83 -21.00 -3.88
CA ARG A 297 1.96 -22.19 -3.86
C ARG A 297 1.63 -22.74 -5.26
N TRP A 298 1.75 -21.92 -6.31
CA TRP A 298 1.50 -22.34 -7.70
C TRP A 298 2.35 -23.53 -8.16
N PRO A 299 3.67 -23.59 -7.85
CA PRO A 299 4.50 -24.71 -8.25
C PRO A 299 4.05 -26.04 -7.66
N GLN A 300 3.42 -26.04 -6.48
CA GLN A 300 2.92 -27.26 -5.83
C GLN A 300 1.68 -27.78 -6.57
N VAL A 301 0.68 -26.91 -6.80
CA VAL A 301 -0.54 -27.26 -7.55
C VAL A 301 -0.23 -27.78 -8.95
N LEU A 302 0.64 -27.09 -9.68
CA LEU A 302 1.05 -27.53 -11.01
C LEU A 302 1.79 -28.87 -10.97
N ARG A 303 2.62 -29.11 -9.94
CA ARG A 303 3.34 -30.38 -9.78
C ARG A 303 2.36 -31.54 -9.51
N GLU A 304 1.37 -31.33 -8.66
CA GLU A 304 0.33 -32.33 -8.37
C GLU A 304 -0.46 -32.68 -9.63
N LEU A 305 -0.95 -31.66 -10.36
CA LEU A 305 -1.67 -31.87 -11.63
C LEU A 305 -0.81 -32.61 -12.67
N CYS A 306 0.46 -32.22 -12.82
CA CYS A 306 1.39 -32.87 -13.74
C CYS A 306 1.77 -34.30 -13.31
N SER A 307 1.49 -34.70 -12.07
CA SER A 307 1.75 -36.05 -11.56
C SER A 307 0.57 -37.01 -11.82
N VAL A 308 -0.57 -36.50 -12.29
CA VAL A 308 -1.73 -37.33 -12.62
C VAL A 308 -1.42 -38.21 -13.83
N PRO A 309 -1.60 -39.55 -13.74
CA PRO A 309 -1.31 -40.44 -14.85
C PRO A 309 -2.34 -40.27 -15.97
N ILE A 310 -1.84 -40.09 -17.20
CA ILE A 310 -2.67 -39.95 -18.40
C ILE A 310 -2.51 -41.21 -19.25
N PRO A 311 -3.59 -41.93 -19.61
CA PRO A 311 -3.51 -43.08 -20.49
C PRO A 311 -2.90 -42.73 -21.85
N THR A 312 -1.85 -43.43 -22.27
CA THR A 312 -1.14 -43.15 -23.54
C THR A 312 -1.28 -44.27 -24.58
N LEU A 313 -1.68 -45.46 -24.17
CA LEU A 313 -1.85 -46.61 -25.07
C LEU A 313 -3.12 -46.43 -25.93
N PHE A 314 -2.98 -46.69 -27.23
CA PHE A 314 -4.07 -46.56 -28.23
C PHE A 314 -4.78 -45.19 -28.21
N CYS A 315 -4.00 -44.13 -27.93
CA CYS A 315 -4.53 -42.77 -27.78
C CYS A 315 -5.23 -42.28 -29.08
N PRO A 316 -6.51 -41.85 -29.02
CA PRO A 316 -7.22 -41.36 -30.20
C PRO A 316 -6.54 -40.15 -30.84
N ARG A 317 -6.60 -40.06 -32.18
CA ARG A 317 -5.97 -38.95 -32.94
C ARG A 317 -6.38 -37.56 -32.45
N VAL A 318 -7.65 -37.38 -32.08
CA VAL A 318 -8.17 -36.10 -31.55
C VAL A 318 -7.50 -35.69 -30.24
N VAL A 319 -7.14 -36.65 -29.38
CA VAL A 319 -6.41 -36.40 -28.13
C VAL A 319 -5.00 -35.91 -28.44
N LEU A 320 -4.32 -36.54 -29.41
CA LEU A 320 -2.99 -36.13 -29.85
C LEU A 320 -3.00 -34.72 -30.48
N GLU A 321 -4.04 -34.37 -31.25
CA GLU A 321 -4.20 -33.04 -31.84
C GLU A 321 -4.33 -31.97 -30.75
N VAL A 322 -5.15 -32.21 -29.71
CA VAL A 322 -5.26 -31.30 -28.56
C VAL A 322 -3.94 -31.21 -27.80
N ALA A 323 -3.31 -32.35 -27.49
CA ALA A 323 -2.05 -32.39 -26.74
C ALA A 323 -0.92 -31.65 -27.47
N ALA A 324 -0.86 -31.72 -28.81
CA ALA A 324 0.10 -30.98 -29.60
C ALA A 324 -0.06 -29.45 -29.47
N VAL A 325 -1.31 -28.96 -29.46
CA VAL A 325 -1.58 -27.51 -29.25
C VAL A 325 -1.23 -27.10 -27.82
N LEU A 326 -1.62 -27.88 -26.81
CA LEU A 326 -1.28 -27.62 -25.41
C LEU A 326 0.24 -27.58 -25.17
N ARG A 327 0.98 -28.53 -25.76
CA ARG A 327 2.46 -28.54 -25.73
C ARG A 327 3.05 -27.29 -26.37
N SER A 328 2.48 -26.85 -27.49
CA SER A 328 2.92 -25.63 -28.19
C SER A 328 2.71 -24.39 -27.32
N ILE A 329 1.54 -24.27 -26.67
CA ILE A 329 1.24 -23.17 -25.72
C ILE A 329 2.27 -23.16 -24.59
N SER A 330 2.50 -24.31 -23.94
CA SER A 330 3.48 -24.42 -22.85
C SER A 330 4.90 -24.04 -23.29
N THR A 331 5.29 -24.43 -24.50
CA THR A 331 6.60 -24.08 -25.07
C THR A 331 6.72 -22.56 -25.27
N GLN A 332 5.68 -21.89 -25.77
CA GLN A 332 5.70 -20.43 -25.90
C GLN A 332 5.72 -19.75 -24.53
N CYS A 333 4.96 -20.21 -23.52
CA CYS A 333 5.02 -19.68 -22.16
C CYS A 333 6.44 -19.76 -21.56
N GLN A 334 7.14 -20.88 -21.78
CA GLN A 334 8.55 -21.03 -21.36
C GLN A 334 9.45 -20.02 -22.08
N ARG A 335 9.27 -19.81 -23.38
CA ARG A 335 10.03 -18.82 -24.17
C ARG A 335 9.80 -17.39 -23.68
N VAL A 336 8.54 -16.99 -23.44
CA VAL A 336 8.21 -15.67 -22.86
C VAL A 336 8.92 -15.50 -21.51
N SER A 337 8.81 -16.51 -20.64
CA SER A 337 9.42 -16.46 -19.30
C SER A 337 10.94 -16.30 -19.38
N ALA A 338 11.62 -17.10 -20.21
CA ALA A 338 13.06 -17.02 -20.40
C ALA A 338 13.50 -15.65 -20.96
N GLN A 339 12.77 -15.11 -21.95
CA GLN A 339 13.04 -13.80 -22.53
C GLN A 339 12.88 -12.68 -21.50
N VAL A 340 11.79 -12.68 -20.73
CA VAL A 340 11.51 -11.69 -19.69
C VAL A 340 12.57 -11.74 -18.59
N VAL A 341 12.97 -12.94 -18.14
CA VAL A 341 14.03 -13.11 -17.14
C VAL A 341 15.36 -12.58 -17.66
N ALA A 342 15.77 -12.96 -18.87
CA ALA A 342 17.02 -12.48 -19.46
C ALA A 342 17.02 -10.95 -19.65
N ALA A 343 15.92 -10.39 -20.18
CA ALA A 343 15.78 -8.97 -20.40
C ALA A 343 15.79 -8.18 -19.08
N SER A 344 15.07 -8.65 -18.06
CA SER A 344 15.01 -8.01 -16.75
C SER A 344 16.37 -8.01 -16.04
N GLN A 345 17.09 -9.13 -16.05
CA GLN A 345 18.44 -9.21 -15.49
C GLN A 345 19.42 -8.28 -16.20
N LEU A 346 19.39 -8.25 -17.55
CA LEU A 346 20.27 -7.37 -18.32
C LEU A 346 19.98 -5.89 -18.03
N ARG A 347 18.71 -5.49 -18.06
CA ARG A 347 18.31 -4.09 -17.81
C ARG A 347 18.59 -3.67 -16.37
N HIS A 348 18.39 -4.56 -15.40
CA HIS A 348 18.74 -4.29 -14.01
C HIS A 348 20.24 -4.00 -13.83
N ARG A 349 21.11 -4.83 -14.42
CA ARG A 349 22.57 -4.59 -14.39
C ARG A 349 22.94 -3.23 -15.00
N GLN A 350 22.33 -2.88 -16.14
CA GLN A 350 22.55 -1.58 -16.80
C GLN A 350 22.00 -0.40 -15.98
N TRP A 351 20.90 -0.59 -15.26
CA TRP A 351 20.33 0.40 -14.35
C TRP A 351 21.28 0.70 -13.19
N VAL A 352 21.75 -0.35 -12.51
CA VAL A 352 22.69 -0.24 -11.38
C VAL A 352 24.00 0.41 -11.83
N ALA A 353 24.52 0.02 -13.01
CA ALA A 353 25.73 0.60 -13.60
C ALA A 353 25.52 2.03 -14.14
N ARG A 354 24.30 2.60 -14.05
CA ARG A 354 23.93 3.92 -14.58
C ARG A 354 24.18 4.10 -16.08
N THR A 355 24.23 3.03 -16.84
CA THR A 355 24.51 3.05 -18.29
C THR A 355 23.25 3.17 -19.16
N LEU A 356 22.06 3.11 -18.57
CA LEU A 356 20.80 3.27 -19.29
C LEU A 356 20.55 4.73 -19.67
N ARG A 357 20.35 4.97 -20.97
CA ARG A 357 19.85 6.25 -21.50
C ARG A 357 18.40 6.47 -21.07
N SER A 358 17.96 7.73 -20.97
CA SER A 358 16.60 8.12 -20.52
C SER A 358 15.48 7.30 -21.19
N ARG A 359 15.46 7.18 -22.53
CA ARG A 359 14.47 6.34 -23.24
C ARG A 359 14.51 4.86 -22.83
N GLN A 360 15.69 4.31 -22.55
CA GLN A 360 15.85 2.93 -22.13
C GLN A 360 15.41 2.72 -20.68
N ARG A 361 15.55 3.73 -19.81
CA ARG A 361 15.00 3.76 -18.46
C ARG A 361 13.48 3.70 -18.49
N GLN A 362 12.85 4.57 -19.28
CA GLN A 362 11.38 4.55 -19.45
C GLN A 362 10.87 3.21 -19.97
N ASN A 363 11.57 2.59 -20.94
CA ASN A 363 11.21 1.25 -21.41
C ASN A 363 11.40 0.16 -20.34
N TYR A 364 12.44 0.26 -19.52
CA TYR A 364 12.66 -0.66 -18.41
C TYR A 364 11.54 -0.57 -17.36
N LEU A 365 11.09 0.64 -17.04
CA LEU A 365 9.97 0.88 -16.13
C LEU A 365 8.66 0.31 -16.67
N ARG A 366 8.36 0.51 -17.98
CA ARG A 366 7.21 -0.12 -18.65
C ARG A 366 7.28 -1.63 -18.60
N MET A 367 8.46 -2.22 -18.83
CA MET A 367 8.66 -3.66 -18.71
C MET A 367 8.35 -4.15 -17.29
N LEU A 368 8.87 -3.49 -16.25
CA LEU A 368 8.62 -3.90 -14.86
C LEU A 368 7.12 -3.88 -14.53
N SER A 369 6.38 -2.87 -14.98
CA SER A 369 4.92 -2.80 -14.85
C SER A 369 4.23 -3.98 -15.55
N SER A 370 4.52 -4.21 -16.83
CA SER A 370 3.90 -5.30 -17.59
C SER A 370 4.23 -6.68 -17.03
N VAL A 371 5.43 -6.90 -16.50
CA VAL A 371 5.85 -8.18 -15.90
C VAL A 371 5.03 -8.53 -14.66
N ARG A 372 4.62 -7.54 -13.85
CA ARG A 372 3.74 -7.77 -12.70
C ARG A 372 2.37 -8.35 -13.11
N LEU A 373 1.88 -8.02 -14.31
CA LEU A 373 0.65 -8.61 -14.87
C LEU A 373 0.91 -9.92 -15.62
N LEU A 374 2.00 -10.01 -16.39
CA LEU A 374 2.31 -11.19 -17.20
C LEU A 374 2.60 -12.42 -16.35
N SER A 375 3.23 -12.26 -15.18
CA SER A 375 3.52 -13.37 -14.26
C SER A 375 2.24 -14.14 -13.86
N PRO A 376 1.23 -13.52 -13.22
CA PRO A 376 -0.01 -14.23 -12.87
C PRO A 376 -0.79 -14.70 -14.11
N ALA A 377 -0.74 -13.97 -15.23
CA ALA A 377 -1.38 -14.41 -16.47
C ALA A 377 -0.75 -15.71 -17.01
N LEU A 378 0.58 -15.82 -17.02
CA LEU A 378 1.29 -17.04 -17.44
C LEU A 378 1.00 -18.21 -16.50
N TYR A 379 0.93 -17.98 -15.19
CA TYR A 379 0.52 -19.02 -14.23
C TYR A 379 -0.90 -19.53 -14.51
N LEU A 380 -1.85 -18.63 -14.78
CA LEU A 380 -3.21 -18.99 -15.17
C LEU A 380 -3.22 -19.84 -16.46
N ILE A 381 -2.43 -19.47 -17.47
CA ILE A 381 -2.31 -20.27 -18.71
C ILE A 381 -1.73 -21.66 -18.41
N LEU A 382 -0.70 -21.76 -17.57
CA LEU A 382 -0.11 -23.04 -17.18
C LEU A 382 -1.10 -23.91 -16.40
N LEU A 383 -1.89 -23.33 -15.50
CA LEU A 383 -2.96 -24.03 -14.78
C LEU A 383 -4.01 -24.56 -15.77
N LEU A 384 -4.46 -23.73 -16.70
CA LEU A 384 -5.38 -24.14 -17.76
C LEU A 384 -4.80 -25.30 -18.57
N VAL A 385 -3.54 -25.19 -19.02
CA VAL A 385 -2.87 -26.27 -19.77
C VAL A 385 -2.82 -27.56 -18.95
N ALA A 386 -2.48 -27.49 -17.67
CA ALA A 386 -2.41 -28.66 -16.80
C ALA A 386 -3.79 -29.32 -16.61
N LEU A 387 -4.83 -28.55 -16.28
CA LEU A 387 -6.19 -29.05 -16.09
C LEU A 387 -6.76 -29.68 -17.37
N GLU A 388 -6.54 -29.03 -18.51
CA GLU A 388 -7.00 -29.53 -19.81
C GLU A 388 -6.23 -30.77 -20.26
N LEU A 389 -4.94 -30.88 -19.91
CA LEU A 389 -4.12 -32.06 -20.20
C LEU A 389 -4.56 -33.26 -19.35
N VAL A 390 -4.80 -33.05 -18.05
CA VAL A 390 -5.36 -34.09 -17.16
C VAL A 390 -6.71 -34.58 -17.68
N SER A 391 -7.51 -33.66 -18.23
CA SER A 391 -8.84 -33.94 -18.74
C SER A 391 -8.88 -34.29 -20.24
N VAL A 392 -7.73 -34.53 -20.88
CA VAL A 392 -7.63 -34.53 -22.35
C VAL A 392 -8.52 -35.57 -23.03
N HIS A 393 -8.72 -36.73 -22.39
CA HIS A 393 -9.57 -37.82 -22.92
C HIS A 393 -11.06 -37.46 -22.95
N ALA A 394 -11.51 -36.45 -22.20
CA ALA A 394 -12.89 -35.96 -22.27
C ALA A 394 -13.22 -35.39 -23.66
N VAL A 395 -12.23 -35.08 -24.50
CA VAL A 395 -12.44 -34.63 -25.89
C VAL A 395 -13.16 -35.67 -26.73
N CYS A 396 -13.01 -36.97 -26.42
CA CYS A 396 -13.69 -38.05 -27.13
C CYS A 396 -15.21 -38.00 -26.95
N GLY A 397 -15.72 -37.34 -25.91
CA GLY A 397 -17.14 -37.11 -25.68
C GLY A 397 -17.71 -35.90 -26.42
N LYS A 398 -16.89 -35.08 -27.10
CA LYS A 398 -17.36 -33.92 -27.86
C LYS A 398 -17.80 -34.32 -29.26
N SER A 399 -18.88 -33.71 -29.75
CA SER A 399 -19.24 -33.77 -31.18
C SER A 399 -18.16 -33.14 -32.06
N ALA A 400 -18.15 -33.48 -33.35
CA ALA A 400 -17.20 -32.91 -34.31
C ALA A 400 -17.27 -31.36 -34.38
N CYS A 401 -18.45 -30.78 -34.15
CA CYS A 401 -18.62 -29.33 -34.10
C CYS A 401 -17.96 -28.73 -32.84
N GLU A 402 -18.23 -29.29 -31.66
CA GLU A 402 -17.68 -28.83 -30.38
C GLU A 402 -16.16 -29.02 -30.31
N CYS A 403 -15.64 -30.11 -30.87
CA CYS A 403 -14.19 -30.34 -30.96
C CYS A 403 -13.50 -29.27 -31.83
N ARG A 404 -14.11 -28.88 -32.96
CA ARG A 404 -13.58 -27.79 -33.80
C ARG A 404 -13.62 -26.45 -33.08
N GLN A 405 -14.69 -26.15 -32.33
CA GLN A 405 -14.78 -24.92 -31.54
C GLN A 405 -13.71 -24.89 -30.43
N TYR A 406 -13.52 -26.02 -29.74
CA TYR A 406 -12.50 -26.17 -28.70
C TYR A 406 -11.07 -25.99 -29.24
N LEU A 407 -10.75 -26.61 -30.38
CA LEU A 407 -9.44 -26.43 -31.02
C LEU A 407 -9.22 -24.98 -31.50
N ARG A 408 -10.26 -24.28 -31.98
CA ARG A 408 -10.17 -22.84 -32.31
C ARG A 408 -9.86 -22.01 -31.07
N PHE A 409 -10.48 -22.34 -29.93
CA PHE A 409 -10.19 -21.70 -28.65
C PHE A 409 -8.72 -21.90 -28.25
N LEU A 410 -8.22 -23.14 -28.22
CA LEU A 410 -6.82 -23.41 -27.89
C LEU A 410 -5.84 -22.72 -28.84
N LYS A 411 -6.13 -22.72 -30.15
CA LYS A 411 -5.33 -21.98 -31.14
C LYS A 411 -5.33 -20.47 -30.89
N SER A 412 -6.40 -19.91 -30.34
CA SER A 412 -6.43 -18.50 -29.95
C SER A 412 -5.54 -18.19 -28.75
N ILE A 413 -5.41 -19.12 -27.80
CA ILE A 413 -4.45 -19.04 -26.69
C ILE A 413 -3.02 -19.19 -27.22
N LEU A 414 -2.79 -20.12 -28.13
CA LEU A 414 -1.48 -20.28 -28.78
C LEU A 414 -1.05 -18.98 -29.47
N GLN A 415 -1.92 -18.40 -30.29
CA GLN A 415 -1.66 -17.13 -30.96
C GLN A 415 -1.34 -16.00 -29.96
N TYR A 416 -2.06 -15.96 -28.83
CA TYR A 416 -1.76 -15.02 -27.74
C TYR A 416 -0.33 -15.21 -27.21
N THR A 417 0.06 -16.45 -26.89
CA THR A 417 1.41 -16.74 -26.37
C THR A 417 2.52 -16.48 -27.41
N GLU A 418 2.28 -16.73 -28.69
CA GLU A 418 3.21 -16.39 -29.77
C GLU A 418 3.38 -14.87 -29.93
N ASN A 419 2.28 -14.12 -29.83
CA ASN A 419 2.31 -12.67 -29.84
C ASN A 419 3.05 -12.10 -28.63
N LEU A 420 2.91 -12.71 -27.45
CA LEU A 420 3.71 -12.34 -26.28
C LEU A 420 5.20 -12.50 -26.57
N VAL A 421 5.64 -13.66 -27.09
CA VAL A 421 7.06 -13.89 -27.45
C VAL A 421 7.57 -12.80 -28.39
N ALA A 422 6.77 -12.40 -29.38
CA ALA A 422 7.15 -11.32 -30.29
C ALA A 422 7.27 -9.98 -29.56
N TYR A 423 6.32 -9.64 -28.69
CA TYR A 423 6.24 -8.33 -28.03
C TYR A 423 7.26 -8.15 -26.90
N THR A 424 7.60 -9.24 -26.19
CA THR A 424 8.61 -9.27 -25.13
C THR A 424 10.04 -9.41 -25.67
N SER A 425 10.22 -9.53 -26.97
CA SER A 425 11.55 -9.56 -27.60
C SER A 425 12.30 -8.23 -27.41
N CYS A 426 13.63 -8.33 -27.29
CA CYS A 426 14.50 -7.16 -27.17
C CYS A 426 14.45 -6.23 -28.39
N GLU A 427 13.99 -6.73 -29.54
CA GLU A 427 13.82 -5.95 -30.76
C GLU A 427 12.54 -5.11 -30.72
N LYS A 428 11.40 -5.72 -30.37
CA LYS A 428 10.11 -5.03 -30.41
C LYS A 428 9.84 -4.17 -29.17
N ASN A 429 10.16 -4.65 -27.96
CA ASN A 429 9.90 -3.96 -26.69
C ASN A 429 8.48 -3.37 -26.54
N LYS A 430 7.45 -4.09 -27.00
CA LYS A 430 6.06 -3.62 -27.03
C LYS A 430 5.31 -3.93 -25.72
N TRP A 431 5.86 -3.44 -24.61
CA TRP A 431 5.41 -3.79 -23.26
C TRP A 431 4.00 -3.29 -22.94
N ASN A 432 3.61 -2.11 -23.43
CA ASN A 432 2.26 -1.58 -23.19
C ASN A 432 1.21 -2.42 -23.92
N GLU A 433 1.50 -2.80 -25.17
CA GLU A 433 0.60 -3.60 -25.99
C GLU A 433 0.41 -5.02 -25.45
N THR A 434 1.32 -5.53 -24.60
CA THR A 434 1.12 -6.81 -23.92
C THR A 434 -0.07 -6.79 -22.94
N ILE A 435 -0.42 -5.63 -22.37
CA ILE A 435 -1.54 -5.49 -21.43
C ILE A 435 -2.86 -5.73 -22.17
N ASN A 436 -3.09 -5.01 -23.27
CA ASN A 436 -4.33 -5.11 -24.06
C ASN A 436 -4.47 -6.49 -24.71
N LEU A 437 -3.34 -7.05 -25.17
CA LEU A 437 -3.26 -8.40 -25.69
C LEU A 437 -3.66 -9.44 -24.61
N THR A 438 -3.20 -9.25 -23.38
CA THR A 438 -3.55 -10.10 -22.23
C THR A 438 -5.02 -9.95 -21.84
N HIS A 439 -5.54 -8.72 -21.79
CA HIS A 439 -6.95 -8.46 -21.52
C HIS A 439 -7.87 -9.21 -22.49
N THR A 440 -7.57 -9.12 -23.79
CA THR A 440 -8.33 -9.81 -24.85
C THR A 440 -8.30 -11.33 -24.69
N ALA A 441 -7.15 -11.91 -24.33
CA ALA A 441 -7.02 -13.34 -24.10
C ALA A 441 -7.80 -13.79 -22.85
N LEU A 442 -7.72 -13.02 -21.76
CA LEU A 442 -8.46 -13.29 -20.52
C LEU A 442 -9.97 -13.27 -20.74
N LEU A 443 -10.51 -12.31 -21.50
CA LEU A 443 -11.93 -12.28 -21.84
C LEU A 443 -12.37 -13.55 -22.56
N LYS A 444 -11.58 -14.03 -23.54
CA LYS A 444 -11.88 -15.28 -24.26
C LYS A 444 -11.85 -16.50 -23.33
N ILE A 445 -10.86 -16.57 -22.44
CA ILE A 445 -10.76 -17.64 -21.45
C ILE A 445 -11.96 -17.61 -20.51
N TRP A 446 -12.31 -16.44 -19.97
CA TRP A 446 -13.48 -16.27 -19.12
C TRP A 446 -14.77 -16.70 -19.82
N THR A 447 -15.05 -16.19 -21.02
CA THR A 447 -16.27 -16.56 -21.78
C THR A 447 -16.36 -18.06 -22.06
N PHE A 448 -15.23 -18.70 -22.36
CA PHE A 448 -15.20 -20.15 -22.63
C PHE A 448 -15.36 -20.98 -21.35
N SER A 449 -14.83 -20.48 -20.22
CA SER A 449 -14.98 -21.08 -18.90
C SER A 449 -16.42 -20.98 -18.40
N GLU A 450 -17.02 -19.79 -18.46
CA GLU A 450 -18.39 -19.51 -18.04
C GLU A 450 -19.42 -20.39 -18.78
N LYS A 451 -19.20 -20.64 -20.07
CA LYS A 451 -20.03 -21.54 -20.88
C LYS A 451 -19.79 -23.03 -20.59
N LYS A 452 -18.89 -23.37 -19.66
CA LYS A 452 -18.49 -24.73 -19.30
C LYS A 452 -18.01 -25.57 -20.49
N GLN A 453 -17.30 -24.95 -21.44
CA GLN A 453 -16.92 -25.59 -22.71
C GLN A 453 -15.52 -26.24 -22.68
N MET A 454 -14.73 -25.99 -21.64
CA MET A 454 -13.42 -26.64 -21.41
C MET A 454 -13.54 -28.14 -21.11
N LEU A 455 -12.47 -28.91 -21.33
CA LEU A 455 -12.45 -30.35 -21.09
C LEU A 455 -12.59 -30.68 -19.60
N VAL A 456 -12.01 -29.86 -18.74
CA VAL A 456 -12.09 -30.03 -17.28
C VAL A 456 -13.53 -29.99 -16.74
N HIS A 457 -14.43 -29.28 -17.42
CA HIS A 457 -15.87 -29.26 -17.07
C HIS A 457 -16.59 -30.55 -17.47
N LEU A 458 -16.13 -31.20 -18.55
CA LEU A 458 -16.71 -32.45 -19.04
C LEU A 458 -16.25 -33.66 -18.23
N ALA A 459 -14.98 -33.67 -17.80
CA ALA A 459 -14.40 -34.78 -17.05
C ALA A 459 -15.11 -35.07 -15.70
N LYS A 460 -15.68 -34.05 -15.04
CA LYS A 460 -16.47 -34.23 -13.82
C LYS A 460 -17.87 -34.83 -14.03
N LYS A 461 -18.43 -34.74 -15.25
CA LYS A 461 -19.75 -35.34 -15.55
C LYS A 461 -19.68 -36.85 -15.76
N SER A 462 -18.51 -37.40 -16.09
CA SER A 462 -18.35 -38.84 -16.32
C SER A 462 -18.15 -39.64 -15.03
N THR A 463 -17.65 -39.04 -13.97
CA THR A 463 -17.42 -39.73 -12.68
C THR A 463 -18.70 -40.00 -11.89
N SER A 464 -19.80 -39.30 -12.16
CA SER A 464 -21.10 -39.54 -11.52
C SER A 464 -21.99 -40.57 -12.24
N LYS A 465 -21.51 -41.20 -13.32
CA LYS A 465 -22.23 -42.29 -14.03
C LYS A 465 -21.63 -43.68 -13.81
N VAL A 466 -20.65 -43.82 -12.92
CA VAL A 466 -20.07 -45.12 -12.55
C VAL A 466 -20.07 -45.26 -11.03
N VAL A 467 -21.27 -45.37 -10.45
CA VAL A 467 -21.49 -46.09 -9.21
C VAL A 467 -22.77 -46.90 -9.43
N LEU A 468 -22.55 -48.22 -9.56
CA LEU A 468 -23.47 -49.36 -9.60
C LEU A 468 -24.97 -49.10 -9.70
#